data_AF-A0A918UN22-F1
#
_entry.id   AF-A0A918UN22-F1
#
_cell.length_a   1.000
_cell.length_b   1.000
_cell.length_c   1.000
_cell.angle_alpha   90.00
_cell.angle_beta   90.00
_cell.angle_gamma   90.00
#
_symmetry.space_group_name_H-M   'P 1'
#
loop_
_entity.id
_entity.type
_entity.pdbx_description
1 polymer ?
#
loop_
_entity_poly.entity_id
_entity_poly.type
_entity_poly.pdbx_seq_one_letter_code
_entity_poly.pdbx_strand_id
1 'polypeptide(L)'
;MSATEPARCLKCHRILRCPSPDGYGPKCRAKVRRARANATGHHAWQVTKAVELLELGALVPLRRHRSRTQIFLTVSDDGSEVYRTAASGQCNCPAGLRGTRCYHVAAAAIVAAA
;
A
#
# COMPACT_ATOMS: atom_id res chain seq x y z
N MET A 1 30.99 -10.45 9.37
CA MET A 1 30.64 -9.39 8.41
C MET A 1 29.31 -9.77 7.79
N SER A 2 28.20 -9.17 8.22
CA SER A 2 26.89 -9.48 7.66
C SER A 2 26.80 -8.91 6.25
N ALA A 3 26.68 -9.78 5.24
CA ALA A 3 26.42 -9.35 3.89
C ALA A 3 25.07 -8.61 3.86
N THR A 4 25.07 -7.33 3.49
CA THR A 4 23.85 -6.56 3.33
C THR A 4 23.08 -7.14 2.15
N GLU A 5 21.95 -7.79 2.43
CA GLU A 5 21.07 -8.26 1.36
C GLU A 5 20.61 -7.07 0.51
N PRO A 6 20.65 -7.18 -0.83
CA PRO A 6 20.23 -6.08 -1.68
C PRO A 6 18.73 -5.82 -1.47
N ALA A 7 18.35 -4.54 -1.33
CA ALA A 7 16.96 -4.14 -1.24
C ALA A 7 16.18 -4.63 -2.48
N ARG A 8 14.95 -5.12 -2.28
CA ARG A 8 14.10 -5.66 -3.35
C ARG A 8 12.77 -4.92 -3.39
N CYS A 9 12.25 -4.74 -4.60
CA CYS A 9 10.91 -4.20 -4.79
C CYS A 9 9.88 -5.07 -4.04
N LEU A 10 9.05 -4.46 -3.21
CA LEU A 10 7.99 -5.17 -2.46
C LEU A 10 6.99 -5.89 -3.36
N LYS A 11 6.87 -5.43 -4.62
CA LYS A 11 5.94 -6.00 -5.61
C LYS A 11 6.58 -7.09 -6.47
N CYS A 12 7.56 -6.72 -7.27
CA CYS A 12 8.14 -7.58 -8.30
C CYS A 12 9.45 -8.26 -7.88
N HIS A 13 9.93 -7.98 -6.66
CA HIS A 13 11.16 -8.53 -6.08
C HIS A 13 12.45 -8.30 -6.87
N ARG A 14 12.41 -7.46 -7.90
CA ARG A 14 13.60 -6.97 -8.60
C ARG A 14 14.50 -6.23 -7.61
N ILE A 15 15.80 -6.48 -7.71
CA ILE A 15 16.82 -5.76 -6.94
C ILE A 15 16.71 -4.27 -7.25
N LEU A 16 16.66 -3.47 -6.18
CA LEU A 16 16.70 -2.02 -6.24
C LEU A 16 18.17 -1.59 -6.17
N ARG A 17 18.63 -0.85 -7.19
CA ARG A 17 19.99 -0.30 -7.21
C ARG A 17 20.17 0.84 -6.19
N CYS A 18 19.09 1.56 -5.92
CA CYS A 18 19.02 2.59 -4.89
C CYS A 18 17.84 2.26 -3.95
N PRO A 19 17.94 2.55 -2.64
CA PRO A 19 16.81 2.45 -1.72
C PRO A 19 15.59 3.24 -2.22
N SER A 20 14.40 2.76 -1.89
CA SER A 20 13.15 3.41 -2.26
C SER A 20 12.33 3.69 -1.00
N PRO A 21 11.83 4.92 -0.79
CA PRO A 21 11.09 5.28 0.42
C PRO A 21 9.81 4.44 0.58
N ASP A 22 9.15 4.11 -0.53
CA ASP A 22 7.93 3.28 -0.59
C ASP A 22 8.21 1.78 -0.84
N GLY A 23 9.48 1.38 -0.90
CA GLY A 23 9.87 0.00 -1.22
C GLY A 23 9.55 -0.46 -2.66
N TYR A 24 9.10 0.42 -3.56
CA TYR A 24 8.80 0.07 -4.96
C TYR A 24 9.89 0.51 -5.95
N GLY A 25 10.23 -0.40 -6.88
CA GLY A 25 11.07 -0.04 -8.03
C GLY A 25 10.33 0.82 -9.07
N PRO A 26 11.05 1.52 -9.97
CA PRO A 26 10.46 2.52 -10.88
C PRO A 26 9.28 2.01 -11.72
N LYS A 27 9.38 0.78 -12.24
CA LYS A 27 8.31 0.13 -13.02
C LYS A 27 7.05 -0.11 -12.19
N CYS A 28 7.20 -0.60 -10.96
CA CYS A 28 6.06 -0.88 -10.09
C CYS A 28 5.44 0.42 -9.57
N ARG A 29 6.25 1.43 -9.26
CA ARG A 29 5.77 2.76 -8.90
C ARG A 29 4.97 3.40 -10.04
N ALA A 30 5.43 3.29 -11.29
CA ALA A 30 4.68 3.78 -12.44
C ALA A 30 3.30 3.11 -12.59
N LYS A 31 3.22 1.79 -12.33
CA LYS A 31 1.95 1.06 -12.34
C LYS A 31 1.00 1.53 -11.23
N VAL A 32 1.52 1.70 -10.01
CA VAL A 32 0.74 2.23 -8.86
C VAL A 32 0.20 3.63 -9.18
N ARG A 33 1.02 4.50 -9.78
CA ARG A 33 0.57 5.85 -10.21
C ARG A 33 -0.57 5.79 -11.23
N ARG A 34 -0.50 4.88 -12.20
CA ARG A 34 -1.56 4.69 -13.21
C ARG A 34 -2.84 4.10 -12.60
N ALA A 35 -2.70 3.22 -11.61
CA ALA A 35 -3.81 2.57 -10.93
C ALA A 35 -4.59 3.50 -9.98
N ARG A 36 -4.14 4.76 -9.76
CA ARG A 36 -4.87 5.76 -8.94
C ARG A 36 -6.31 5.96 -9.40
N ALA A 37 -6.56 5.89 -10.70
CA ALA A 37 -7.91 6.00 -11.28
C ALA A 37 -8.86 4.86 -10.86
N ASN A 38 -8.33 3.73 -10.37
CA ASN A 38 -9.11 2.56 -9.97
C ASN A 38 -9.65 2.66 -8.53
N ALA A 39 -9.36 3.72 -7.78
CA ALA A 39 -9.92 3.97 -6.45
C ALA A 39 -11.39 4.48 -6.52
N THR A 40 -12.22 3.81 -7.33
CA THR A 40 -13.59 4.23 -7.61
C THR A 40 -14.49 4.09 -6.38
N GLY A 41 -15.41 5.06 -6.21
CA GLY A 41 -16.32 5.13 -5.06
C GLY A 41 -15.67 5.53 -3.74
N HIS A 42 -14.41 5.96 -3.75
CA HIS A 42 -13.83 6.73 -2.66
C HIS A 42 -14.05 8.23 -2.90
N HIS A 43 -14.26 8.99 -1.83
CA HIS A 43 -14.31 10.45 -1.95
C HIS A 43 -12.93 10.99 -2.34
N ALA A 44 -12.86 12.11 -3.06
CA ALA A 44 -11.60 12.69 -3.55
C ALA A 44 -10.53 12.85 -2.45
N TRP A 45 -10.92 13.38 -1.28
CA TRP A 45 -10.00 13.50 -0.13
C TRP A 45 -9.43 12.14 0.33
N GLN A 46 -10.19 11.04 0.22
CA GLN A 46 -9.71 9.70 0.59
C GLN A 46 -8.67 9.21 -0.40
N VAL A 47 -8.85 9.52 -1.69
CA VAL A 47 -7.87 9.20 -2.74
C VAL A 47 -6.60 10.02 -2.53
N THR A 48 -6.70 11.30 -2.17
CA THR A 48 -5.53 12.14 -1.83
C THR A 48 -4.76 11.57 -0.64
N LYS A 49 -5.43 11.28 0.48
CA LYS A 49 -4.79 10.65 1.66
C LYS A 49 -4.19 9.29 1.33
N ALA A 50 -4.84 8.50 0.49
CA ALA A 50 -4.29 7.22 0.04
C ALA A 50 -3.00 7.39 -0.77
N VAL A 51 -2.92 8.43 -1.61
CA VAL A 51 -1.71 8.77 -2.36
C VAL A 51 -0.59 9.20 -1.43
N GLU A 52 -0.86 10.10 -0.48
CA GLU A 52 0.11 10.51 0.53
C GLU A 52 0.69 9.29 1.28
N LEU A 53 -0.20 8.40 1.73
CA LEU A 53 0.17 7.17 2.42
C LEU A 53 1.12 6.30 1.60
N LEU A 54 0.86 6.13 0.30
CA LEU A 54 1.71 5.36 -0.59
C LEU A 54 3.06 6.04 -0.84
N GLU A 55 3.10 7.37 -0.91
CA GLU A 55 4.34 8.14 -1.10
C GLU A 55 5.23 8.09 0.14
N LEU A 56 4.63 8.03 1.33
CA LEU A 56 5.32 7.81 2.61
C LEU A 56 5.76 6.35 2.84
N GLY A 57 5.37 5.42 1.97
CA GLY A 57 5.68 4.00 2.16
C GLY A 57 4.91 3.35 3.33
N ALA A 58 3.84 3.98 3.80
CA ALA A 58 3.05 3.55 4.94
C ALA A 58 2.10 2.37 4.62
N LEU A 59 2.29 1.67 3.49
CA LEU A 59 1.56 0.47 3.11
C LEU A 59 2.53 -0.66 2.72
N VAL A 60 2.56 -1.73 3.49
CA VAL A 60 3.46 -2.86 3.30
C VAL A 60 2.66 -4.15 3.10
N PRO A 61 2.92 -4.95 2.05
CA PRO A 61 2.24 -6.24 1.88
C PRO A 61 2.63 -7.21 3.00
N LEU A 62 1.63 -7.79 3.68
CA LEU A 62 1.84 -8.73 4.79
C LEU A 62 2.35 -10.09 4.31
N ARG A 63 2.00 -10.48 3.07
CA ARG A 63 2.47 -11.72 2.44
C ARG A 63 2.89 -11.48 1.00
N ARG A 64 3.74 -12.38 0.49
CA ARG A 64 4.26 -12.35 -0.88
C ARG A 64 3.14 -12.44 -1.92
N HIS A 65 3.48 -11.99 -3.13
CA HIS A 65 2.63 -11.57 -4.24
C HIS A 65 1.72 -12.63 -4.92
N ARG A 66 1.21 -13.64 -4.20
CA ARG A 66 0.35 -14.71 -4.77
C ARG A 66 -0.87 -15.09 -3.91
N SER A 67 -1.17 -14.35 -2.85
CA SER A 67 -2.42 -14.59 -2.10
C SER A 67 -3.61 -14.07 -2.90
N ARG A 68 -4.67 -14.88 -3.00
CA ARG A 68 -5.95 -14.49 -3.61
C ARG A 68 -6.57 -13.27 -2.92
N THR A 69 -6.25 -13.10 -1.63
CA THR A 69 -6.60 -11.92 -0.85
C THR A 69 -5.33 -11.20 -0.45
N GLN A 70 -5.09 -10.03 -1.03
CA GLN A 70 -3.94 -9.20 -0.68
C GLN A 70 -4.22 -8.44 0.61
N ILE A 71 -3.45 -8.76 1.65
CA ILE A 71 -3.50 -8.11 2.96
C ILE A 71 -2.24 -7.27 3.12
N PHE A 72 -2.44 -6.05 3.59
CA PHE A 72 -1.40 -5.06 3.85
C PHE A 72 -1.40 -4.68 5.33
N LEU A 73 -0.22 -4.33 5.83
CA LEU A 73 -0.06 -3.51 7.01
C LEU A 73 -0.05 -2.05 6.57
N THR A 74 -0.85 -1.23 7.25
CA THR A 74 -1.02 0.18 6.95
C THR A 74 -0.73 0.98 8.19
N VAL A 75 0.15 1.98 8.11
CA VAL A 75 0.41 2.87 9.24
C VAL A 75 -0.60 4.01 9.22
N SER A 76 -1.12 4.37 10.40
CA SER A 76 -1.93 5.57 10.63
C SER A 76 -1.18 6.86 10.26
N ASP A 77 -1.90 7.96 10.02
CA ASP A 77 -1.25 9.21 9.59
C ASP A 77 -0.32 9.83 10.65
N ASP A 78 -0.64 9.64 11.93
CA ASP A 78 0.16 10.11 13.07
C ASP A 78 1.28 9.13 13.45
N GLY A 79 1.36 7.98 12.78
CA GLY A 79 2.36 6.95 13.01
C GLY A 79 2.14 6.12 14.28
N SER A 80 1.05 6.32 15.03
CA SER A 80 0.83 5.68 16.33
C SER A 80 0.33 4.23 16.23
N GLU A 81 -0.45 3.95 15.20
CA GLU A 81 -1.16 2.69 15.01
C GLU A 81 -0.83 2.01 13.67
N VAL A 82 -0.92 0.67 13.67
CA VAL A 82 -0.81 -0.17 12.46
C VAL A 82 -2.09 -0.97 12.25
N TYR A 83 -2.68 -0.81 11.07
CA TYR A 83 -3.91 -1.47 10.66
C TYR A 83 -3.63 -2.61 9.66
N ARG A 84 -4.45 -3.66 9.73
CA ARG A 84 -4.57 -4.67 8.69
C ARG A 84 -5.62 -4.24 7.68
N THR A 85 -5.21 -4.14 6.43
CA THR A 85 -6.06 -3.66 5.34
C THR A 85 -6.07 -4.67 4.21
N ALA A 86 -7.26 -5.19 3.88
CA ALA A 86 -7.47 -6.05 2.75
C ALA A 86 -7.86 -5.22 1.51
N ALA A 87 -7.27 -5.52 0.36
CA ALA A 87 -7.67 -4.90 -0.91
C ALA A 87 -9.13 -5.19 -1.29
N SER A 88 -9.75 -6.22 -0.69
CA SER A 88 -11.17 -6.56 -0.82
C SER A 88 -12.11 -5.64 -0.04
N GLY A 89 -11.61 -4.62 0.66
CA GLY A 89 -12.43 -3.59 1.29
C GLY A 89 -12.47 -3.59 2.81
N GLN A 90 -11.83 -4.57 3.47
CA GLN A 90 -11.84 -4.68 4.93
C GLN A 90 -10.63 -3.96 5.53
N CYS A 91 -10.84 -3.18 6.58
CA CYS A 91 -9.76 -2.56 7.34
C CYS A 91 -10.14 -2.52 8.82
N ASN A 92 -9.19 -2.80 9.72
CA ASN A 92 -9.43 -2.75 11.16
C ASN A 92 -9.18 -1.37 11.79
N CYS A 93 -9.06 -0.30 10.99
CA CYS A 93 -9.06 1.07 11.50
C CYS A 93 -10.46 1.47 12.02
N PRO A 94 -10.59 2.52 12.85
CA PRO A 94 -11.89 2.91 13.42
C PRO A 94 -13.01 3.12 12.39
N ALA A 95 -12.70 3.71 11.22
CA ALA A 95 -13.67 3.87 10.14
C ALA A 95 -14.08 2.52 9.51
N GLY A 96 -13.12 1.62 9.29
CA GLY A 96 -13.37 0.30 8.73
C GLY A 96 -14.15 -0.62 9.67
N LEU A 97 -13.87 -0.57 10.97
CA LEU A 97 -14.64 -1.29 11.99
C LEU A 97 -16.10 -0.83 12.06
N ARG A 98 -16.38 0.43 11.71
CA ARG A 98 -17.75 0.96 11.56
C ARG A 98 -18.37 0.67 10.19
N GLY A 99 -17.74 -0.14 9.34
CA GLY A 99 -18.23 -0.48 8.00
C GLY A 99 -18.14 0.67 6.99
N THR A 100 -17.40 1.74 7.31
CA THR A 100 -17.26 2.91 6.43
C THR A 100 -16.00 2.78 5.56
N ARG A 101 -16.05 3.31 4.33
CA ARG A 101 -14.88 3.38 3.44
C ARG A 101 -13.80 4.26 4.07
N CYS A 102 -12.55 3.80 4.05
CA CYS A 102 -11.39 4.54 4.55
C CYS A 102 -10.29 4.66 3.48
N TYR A 103 -9.39 5.64 3.64
CA TYR A 103 -8.28 5.86 2.71
C TYR A 103 -7.26 4.71 2.71
N HIS A 104 -7.16 3.92 3.79
CA HIS A 104 -6.34 2.72 3.83
C HIS A 104 -6.77 1.70 2.75
N VAL A 105 -8.08 1.44 2.65
CA VAL A 105 -8.65 0.54 1.64
C VAL A 105 -8.42 1.08 0.24
N ALA A 106 -8.56 2.40 0.04
CA ALA A 106 -8.25 3.03 -1.24
C ALA A 106 -6.79 2.79 -1.65
N ALA A 107 -5.84 2.97 -0.72
CA ALA A 107 -4.42 2.71 -0.97
C ALA A 107 -4.16 1.23 -1.32
N ALA A 108 -4.78 0.30 -0.58
CA ALA A 108 -4.68 -1.13 -0.85
C ALA A 108 -5.25 -1.51 -2.22
N ALA A 109 -6.40 -0.94 -2.60
CA ALA A 109 -7.02 -1.17 -3.91
C ALA A 109 -6.14 -0.67 -5.07
N ILE A 110 -5.55 0.53 -4.94
CA ILE A 110 -4.62 1.09 -5.94
C ILE A 110 -3.42 0.16 -6.14
N VAL A 111 -2.81 -0.32 -5.04
CA VAL A 111 -1.65 -1.21 -5.13
C VAL A 111 -2.00 -2.57 -5.71
N ALA A 112 -3.18 -3.09 -5.36
CA ALA A 112 -3.69 -4.36 -5.85
C ALA A 112 -3.94 -4.35 -7.36
N ALA A 113 -4.40 -3.23 -7.91
CA ALA A 113 -4.73 -3.09 -9.33
C ALA A 113 -3.51 -2.84 -10.24
N ALA A 114 -2.31 -2.64 -9.69
CA ALA A 114 -1.08 -2.34 -10.44
C ALA A 114 -0.31 -3.58 -10.92
#